data_AF-Q2VGK7-F1
#
_entry.id   AF-Q2VGK7-F1
#
_cell.length_a   1.000
_cell.length_b   1.000
_cell.length_c   1.000
_cell.angle_alpha   90.00
_cell.angle_beta   90.00
_cell.angle_gamma   90.00
#
_symmetry.space_group_name_H-M   'P 1'
#
loop_
_entity.id
_entity.type
_entity.pdbx_description
1 polymer ?
#
loop_
_entity_poly.entity_id
_entity_poly.type
_entity_poly.pdbx_seq_one_letter_code
_entity_poly.pdbx_strand_id
1 'polypeptide(L)'
;ACPSQCSCSGTDVNCDGKRFASVPAAIPITTQRLWLSNNQITKLEPGVFDSLTQLTRLDLYNNQLTVLPAGVFDSLVNLQILVLYQNQLTTLPVGVFDKLTQLTRLELQTNQLKSIPRGAFDNLKSLTHIWLYNNPWDCACSDILYLSGWLGQHAGKEQGQAVCSGTNTPVRAVTEASTSPSKCP
;
A
#
# COMPACT_ATOMS: atom_id res chain seq x y z
N ALA A 1 -13.30 -17.15 17.40
CA ALA A 1 -12.78 -16.66 18.69
C ALA A 1 -11.80 -15.52 18.43
N CYS A 2 -11.59 -14.60 19.37
CA CYS A 2 -10.61 -13.52 19.20
C CYS A 2 -9.17 -14.07 19.27
N PRO A 3 -8.23 -13.63 18.40
CA PRO A 3 -6.84 -14.06 18.48
C PRO A 3 -6.20 -13.70 19.82
N SER A 4 -5.33 -14.58 20.33
CA SER A 4 -4.59 -14.31 21.56
C SER A 4 -3.76 -13.03 21.43
N GLN A 5 -3.74 -12.20 22.49
CA GLN A 5 -3.08 -10.88 22.55
C GLN A 5 -3.78 -9.74 21.80
N CYS A 6 -4.78 -10.04 20.96
CA CYS A 6 -5.62 -9.03 20.34
C CYS A 6 -6.87 -8.73 21.19
N SER A 7 -7.46 -7.57 20.94
CA SER A 7 -8.75 -7.17 21.53
C SER A 7 -9.80 -7.14 20.42
N CYS A 8 -10.95 -7.78 20.64
CA CYS A 8 -12.04 -7.81 19.67
C CYS A 8 -13.30 -7.15 20.21
N SER A 9 -13.99 -6.36 19.37
CA SER A 9 -15.25 -5.69 19.69
C SER A 9 -16.19 -5.75 18.49
N GLY A 10 -17.25 -6.56 18.55
CA GLY A 10 -18.07 -6.84 17.37
C GLY A 10 -17.24 -7.47 16.25
N THR A 11 -17.16 -6.79 15.09
CA THR A 11 -16.37 -7.19 13.91
C THR A 11 -14.99 -6.53 13.84
N ASP A 12 -14.59 -5.82 14.89
CA ASP A 12 -13.29 -5.16 14.99
C ASP A 12 -12.27 -6.04 15.67
N VAL A 13 -11.06 -6.12 15.10
CA VAL A 13 -9.94 -6.86 15.67
C VAL A 13 -8.72 -5.95 15.77
N ASN A 14 -8.37 -5.58 17.00
CA ASN A 14 -7.23 -4.74 17.30
C ASN A 14 -6.05 -5.58 17.82
N CYS A 15 -4.99 -5.66 17.01
CA CYS A 15 -3.73 -6.34 17.27
C CYS A 15 -2.54 -5.35 17.27
N ASP A 16 -2.79 -4.06 17.51
CA ASP A 16 -1.80 -2.98 17.47
C ASP A 16 -0.79 -3.08 18.63
N GLY A 17 0.48 -2.82 18.34
CA GLY A 17 1.51 -2.69 19.39
C GLY A 17 1.84 -3.97 20.15
N LYS A 18 1.57 -5.15 19.57
CA LYS A 18 1.73 -6.47 20.23
C LYS A 18 3.05 -7.17 19.92
N ARG A 19 3.96 -6.51 19.21
CA ARG A 19 5.27 -7.05 18.78
C ARG A 19 5.14 -8.31 17.93
N PHE A 20 4.05 -8.44 17.17
CA PHE A 20 3.87 -9.55 16.26
C PHE A 20 4.94 -9.54 15.16
N ALA A 21 5.59 -10.67 14.94
CA ALA A 21 6.51 -10.87 13.82
C ALA A 21 5.79 -11.33 12.53
N SER A 22 4.53 -11.74 12.64
CA SER A 22 3.65 -12.18 11.56
C SER A 22 2.20 -11.91 11.92
N VAL A 23 1.30 -11.92 10.94
CA VAL A 23 -0.13 -11.76 11.17
C VAL A 23 -0.64 -12.89 12.09
N PRO A 24 -1.36 -12.58 13.19
CA PRO A 24 -1.89 -13.60 14.08
C PRO A 24 -2.82 -14.58 13.36
N ALA A 25 -2.68 -15.86 13.69
CA ALA A 25 -3.61 -16.88 13.20
C ALA A 25 -5.02 -16.68 13.79
N ALA A 26 -6.02 -17.26 13.13
CA ALA A 26 -7.41 -17.33 13.59
C ALA A 26 -8.12 -15.98 13.77
N ILE A 27 -7.81 -14.98 12.93
CA ILE A 27 -8.63 -13.77 12.79
C ILE A 27 -10.05 -14.18 12.34
N PRO A 28 -11.12 -13.77 13.04
CA PRO A 28 -12.48 -14.11 12.65
C PRO A 28 -12.80 -13.68 11.21
N ILE A 29 -13.42 -14.55 10.42
CA ILE A 29 -13.79 -14.26 9.02
C ILE A 29 -14.82 -13.12 8.88
N THR A 30 -15.53 -12.81 9.96
CA THR A 30 -16.49 -11.70 10.05
C THR A 30 -15.80 -10.35 10.30
N THR A 31 -14.47 -10.30 10.39
CA THR A 31 -13.72 -9.08 10.68
C THR A 31 -13.91 -8.05 9.58
N GLN A 32 -14.31 -6.83 9.97
CA GLN A 32 -14.46 -5.69 9.06
C GLN A 32 -13.30 -4.71 9.19
N ARG A 33 -12.72 -4.56 10.39
CA ARG A 33 -11.60 -3.65 10.64
C ARG A 33 -10.50 -4.38 11.39
N LEU A 34 -9.31 -4.38 10.81
CA LEU A 34 -8.14 -5.09 11.34
C LEU A 34 -6.99 -4.10 11.54
N TRP A 35 -6.56 -3.93 12.79
CA TRP A 35 -5.39 -3.13 13.14
C TRP A 35 -4.21 -4.03 13.48
N LEU A 36 -3.16 -3.98 12.66
CA LEU A 36 -1.90 -4.70 12.82
C LEU A 36 -0.70 -3.75 12.90
N SER A 37 -0.96 -2.48 13.19
CA SER A 37 0.06 -1.45 13.25
C SER A 37 1.06 -1.63 14.40
N ASN A 38 2.15 -0.87 14.36
CA ASN A 38 3.16 -0.79 15.43
C ASN A 38 3.67 -2.17 15.90
N ASN A 39 3.80 -3.11 14.96
CA ASN A 39 4.29 -4.46 15.20
C ASN A 39 5.69 -4.63 14.61
N GLN A 40 6.17 -5.87 14.54
CA GLN A 40 7.48 -6.24 13.99
C GLN A 40 7.32 -7.16 12.78
N ILE A 41 6.23 -6.98 12.02
CA ILE A 41 5.90 -7.84 10.89
C ILE A 41 6.89 -7.54 9.76
N THR A 42 7.72 -8.52 9.43
CA THR A 42 8.74 -8.41 8.37
C THR A 42 8.26 -8.96 7.03
N LYS A 43 7.26 -9.86 7.05
CA LYS A 43 6.67 -10.47 5.87
C LYS A 43 5.19 -10.80 6.08
N LEU A 44 4.45 -10.80 4.97
CA LEU A 44 3.11 -11.38 4.89
C LEU A 44 3.25 -12.73 4.18
N GLU A 45 2.58 -13.76 4.70
CA GLU A 45 2.51 -15.04 4.00
C GLU A 45 1.50 -14.94 2.83
N PRO A 46 1.71 -15.67 1.72
CA PRO A 46 0.72 -15.75 0.65
C PRO A 46 -0.66 -16.17 1.19
N GLY A 47 -1.71 -15.47 0.77
CA GLY A 47 -3.09 -15.76 1.16
C GLY A 47 -3.46 -15.46 2.62
N VAL A 48 -2.60 -14.78 3.38
CA VAL A 48 -2.82 -14.51 4.81
C VAL A 48 -4.13 -13.74 5.11
N PHE A 49 -4.68 -13.04 4.13
CA PHE A 49 -5.94 -12.30 4.26
C PHE A 49 -7.11 -12.89 3.44
N ASP A 50 -6.94 -14.05 2.79
CA ASP A 50 -7.91 -14.57 1.82
C ASP A 50 -9.30 -14.84 2.42
N SER A 51 -9.34 -15.27 3.69
CA SER A 51 -10.60 -15.54 4.38
C SER A 51 -11.31 -14.29 4.89
N LEU A 52 -10.67 -13.11 4.85
CA LEU A 52 -11.19 -11.86 5.43
C LEU A 52 -11.98 -11.04 4.39
N THR A 53 -12.91 -11.69 3.69
CA THR A 53 -13.67 -11.07 2.58
C THR A 53 -14.59 -9.92 3.01
N GLN A 54 -14.88 -9.81 4.31
CA GLN A 54 -15.70 -8.74 4.89
C GLN A 54 -14.88 -7.49 5.28
N LEU A 55 -13.55 -7.51 5.08
CA LEU A 55 -12.67 -6.45 5.52
C LEU A 55 -12.90 -5.15 4.73
N THR A 56 -13.18 -4.07 5.44
CA THR A 56 -13.31 -2.71 4.90
C THR A 56 -12.12 -1.82 5.25
N ARG A 57 -11.37 -2.17 6.31
CA ARG A 57 -10.16 -1.46 6.71
C ARG A 57 -9.04 -2.41 7.16
N LEU A 58 -7.85 -2.19 6.62
CA LEU A 58 -6.62 -2.88 7.00
C LEU A 58 -5.54 -1.85 7.34
N ASP A 59 -5.09 -1.83 8.61
CA ASP A 59 -3.96 -1.02 9.05
C ASP A 59 -2.72 -1.88 9.31
N LEU A 60 -1.64 -1.59 8.59
CA LEU A 60 -0.33 -2.27 8.68
C LEU A 60 0.82 -1.26 8.89
N TYR A 61 0.51 -0.01 9.27
CA TYR A 61 1.52 1.04 9.39
C TYR A 61 2.52 0.77 10.51
N ASN A 62 3.74 1.32 10.37
CA ASN A 62 4.82 1.13 11.34
C ASN A 62 5.12 -0.37 11.59
N ASN A 63 5.45 -1.07 10.51
CA ASN A 63 5.97 -2.44 10.49
C ASN A 63 7.30 -2.47 9.69
N GLN A 64 7.78 -3.66 9.35
CA GLN A 64 9.09 -3.87 8.69
C GLN A 64 8.91 -4.59 7.35
N LEU A 65 7.77 -4.40 6.68
CA LEU A 65 7.48 -5.03 5.39
C LEU A 65 8.39 -4.45 4.30
N THR A 66 9.07 -5.33 3.56
CA THR A 66 9.95 -4.95 2.43
C THR A 66 9.34 -5.26 1.07
N VAL A 67 8.55 -6.32 0.99
CA VAL A 67 7.81 -6.75 -0.20
C VAL A 67 6.44 -7.28 0.21
N LEU A 68 5.49 -7.26 -0.73
CA LEU A 68 4.17 -7.89 -0.58
C LEU A 68 4.12 -9.15 -1.45
N PRO A 69 3.50 -10.25 -1.00
CA PRO A 69 3.19 -11.38 -1.87
C PRO A 69 2.26 -10.96 -3.00
N ALA A 70 2.40 -11.58 -4.17
CA ALA A 70 1.44 -11.41 -5.25
C ALA A 70 0.04 -11.87 -4.79
N GLY A 71 -0.99 -11.09 -5.13
CA GLY A 71 -2.38 -11.38 -4.81
C GLY A 71 -2.77 -11.27 -3.33
N VAL A 72 -1.90 -10.74 -2.45
CA VAL A 72 -2.15 -10.69 -0.99
C VAL A 72 -3.43 -9.94 -0.59
N PHE A 73 -3.99 -9.11 -1.47
CA PHE A 73 -5.23 -8.36 -1.24
C PHE A 73 -6.38 -8.77 -2.18
N ASP A 74 -6.23 -9.81 -3.01
CA ASP A 74 -7.19 -10.13 -4.07
C ASP A 74 -8.59 -10.47 -3.54
N SER A 75 -8.65 -11.11 -2.37
CA SER A 75 -9.92 -11.49 -1.72
C SER A 75 -10.60 -10.31 -0.98
N LEU A 76 -9.93 -9.17 -0.83
CA LEU A 76 -10.40 -8.02 -0.05
C LEU A 76 -11.25 -7.05 -0.88
N VAL A 77 -12.25 -7.58 -1.58
CA VAL A 77 -13.08 -6.84 -2.56
C VAL A 77 -13.95 -5.73 -1.93
N ASN A 78 -14.09 -5.74 -0.60
CA ASN A 78 -14.83 -4.73 0.17
C ASN A 78 -13.91 -3.67 0.82
N LEU A 79 -12.60 -3.73 0.58
CA LEU A 79 -11.64 -2.86 1.24
C LEU A 79 -11.82 -1.41 0.78
N GLN A 80 -11.96 -0.51 1.75
CA GLN A 80 -12.14 0.93 1.56
C GLN A 80 -10.90 1.71 1.99
N ILE A 81 -10.17 1.22 2.99
CA ILE A 81 -9.01 1.88 3.58
C ILE A 81 -7.86 0.86 3.70
N LEU A 82 -6.74 1.17 3.06
CA LEU A 82 -5.50 0.40 3.16
C LEU A 82 -4.37 1.31 3.63
N VAL A 83 -3.78 0.98 4.78
CA VAL A 83 -2.73 1.78 5.41
C VAL A 83 -1.44 0.98 5.51
N LEU A 84 -0.43 1.36 4.71
CA LEU A 84 0.85 0.67 4.57
C LEU A 84 2.06 1.60 4.82
N TYR A 85 1.83 2.84 5.25
CA TYR A 85 2.90 3.81 5.46
C TYR A 85 3.87 3.41 6.59
N GLN A 86 5.08 3.98 6.59
CA GLN A 86 6.11 3.67 7.58
C GLN A 86 6.41 2.16 7.62
N ASN A 87 6.63 1.60 6.43
CA ASN A 87 7.23 0.30 6.21
C ASN A 87 8.53 0.49 5.42
N GLN A 88 9.07 -0.58 4.84
CA GLN A 88 10.30 -0.57 4.06
C GLN A 88 10.05 -1.08 2.63
N LEU A 89 8.83 -0.91 2.10
CA LEU A 89 8.42 -1.45 0.81
C LEU A 89 9.31 -0.88 -0.30
N THR A 90 10.03 -1.75 -1.00
CA THR A 90 10.94 -1.35 -2.10
C THR A 90 10.27 -1.42 -3.47
N THR A 91 9.32 -2.35 -3.62
CA THR A 91 8.54 -2.57 -4.84
C THR A 91 7.12 -3.01 -4.48
N LEU A 92 6.21 -2.93 -5.45
CA LEU A 92 4.86 -3.48 -5.35
C LEU A 92 4.70 -4.56 -6.43
N PRO A 93 4.04 -5.69 -6.13
CA PRO A 93 3.67 -6.66 -7.17
C PRO A 93 2.74 -6.03 -8.20
N VAL A 94 2.88 -6.44 -9.46
CA VAL A 94 1.93 -6.06 -10.52
C VAL A 94 0.53 -6.54 -10.12
N GLY A 95 -0.46 -5.67 -10.27
CA GLY A 95 -1.87 -5.99 -9.99
C GLY A 95 -2.24 -6.11 -8.51
N VAL A 96 -1.34 -5.80 -7.56
CA VAL A 96 -1.60 -5.97 -6.11
C VAL A 96 -2.84 -5.23 -5.58
N PHE A 97 -3.34 -4.24 -6.33
CA PHE A 97 -4.54 -3.47 -5.96
C PHE A 97 -5.73 -3.70 -6.92
N ASP A 98 -5.63 -4.61 -7.89
CA ASP A 98 -6.61 -4.74 -8.98
C ASP A 98 -8.04 -5.07 -8.51
N LYS A 99 -8.15 -5.79 -7.39
CA LYS A 99 -9.44 -6.20 -6.83
C LYS A 99 -10.05 -5.18 -5.86
N LEU A 100 -9.31 -4.13 -5.51
CA LEU A 100 -9.70 -3.14 -4.49
C LEU A 100 -10.54 -2.01 -5.09
N THR A 101 -11.60 -2.36 -5.83
CA THR A 101 -12.41 -1.39 -6.59
C THR A 101 -13.17 -0.39 -5.71
N GLN A 102 -13.43 -0.75 -4.44
CA GLN A 102 -14.06 0.10 -3.44
C GLN A 102 -13.07 0.95 -2.62
N LEU A 103 -11.77 0.85 -2.90
CA LEU A 103 -10.75 1.56 -2.12
C LEU A 103 -10.89 3.07 -2.28
N THR A 104 -11.06 3.78 -1.17
CA THR A 104 -11.19 5.24 -1.13
C THR A 104 -9.92 5.92 -0.64
N ARG A 105 -9.13 5.23 0.20
CA ARG A 105 -7.91 5.73 0.85
C ARG A 105 -6.79 4.71 0.77
N LEU A 106 -5.67 5.14 0.21
CA LEU A 106 -4.43 4.36 0.11
C LEU A 106 -3.24 5.15 0.66
N GLU A 107 -2.57 4.60 1.67
CA GLU A 107 -1.40 5.23 2.29
C GLU A 107 -0.14 4.41 2.08
N LEU A 108 0.80 4.96 1.30
CA LEU A 108 2.08 4.34 0.94
C LEU A 108 3.28 5.25 1.27
N GLN A 109 3.05 6.42 1.87
CA GLN A 109 4.10 7.37 2.25
C GLN A 109 5.12 6.74 3.21
N THR A 110 6.33 7.31 3.27
CA THR A 110 7.37 6.82 4.19
C THR A 110 7.66 5.32 3.98
N ASN A 111 7.99 4.97 2.74
CA ASN A 111 8.46 3.65 2.33
C ASN A 111 9.75 3.82 1.50
N GLN A 112 10.19 2.79 0.77
CA GLN A 112 11.39 2.80 -0.07
C GLN A 112 11.07 2.61 -1.55
N LEU A 113 9.86 2.99 -1.98
CA LEU A 113 9.39 2.81 -3.35
C LEU A 113 10.14 3.74 -4.31
N LYS A 114 10.63 3.18 -5.41
CA LYS A 114 11.28 3.94 -6.49
C LYS A 114 10.35 4.23 -7.66
N SER A 115 9.37 3.38 -7.90
CA SER A 115 8.37 3.49 -8.95
C SER A 115 7.08 2.77 -8.53
N ILE A 116 6.02 2.94 -9.32
CA ILE A 116 4.77 2.19 -9.18
C ILE A 116 4.59 1.35 -10.45
N PRO A 117 4.24 0.05 -10.33
CA PRO A 117 3.98 -0.78 -11.50
C PRO A 117 2.94 -0.16 -12.43
N ARG A 118 3.17 -0.27 -13.74
CA ARG A 118 2.23 0.22 -14.74
C ARG A 118 0.84 -0.38 -14.50
N GLY A 119 -0.16 0.49 -14.42
CA GLY A 119 -1.55 0.12 -14.25
C GLY A 119 -2.00 -0.15 -12.81
N ALA A 120 -1.10 -0.03 -11.82
CA ALA A 120 -1.41 -0.41 -10.42
C ALA A 120 -2.62 0.30 -9.80
N PHE A 121 -3.02 1.47 -10.32
CA PHE A 121 -4.15 2.26 -9.83
C PHE A 121 -5.35 2.26 -10.79
N ASP A 122 -5.30 1.53 -11.90
CA ASP A 122 -6.28 1.65 -12.98
C ASP A 122 -7.68 1.20 -12.52
N ASN A 123 -7.74 0.21 -11.63
CA ASN A 123 -9.00 -0.34 -11.09
C ASN A 123 -9.51 0.37 -9.83
N LEU A 124 -8.75 1.34 -9.28
CA LEU A 124 -9.09 2.06 -8.06
C LEU A 124 -10.07 3.22 -8.34
N LYS A 125 -11.25 2.89 -8.89
CA LYS A 125 -12.24 3.86 -9.38
C LYS A 125 -12.83 4.73 -8.25
N SER A 126 -12.94 4.19 -7.04
CA SER A 126 -13.44 4.91 -5.87
C SER A 126 -12.36 5.70 -5.10
N LEU A 127 -11.11 5.67 -5.55
CA LEU A 127 -10.01 6.30 -4.82
C LEU A 127 -10.17 7.81 -4.79
N THR A 128 -10.16 8.37 -3.58
CA THR A 128 -10.30 9.83 -3.35
C THR A 128 -9.03 10.42 -2.79
N HIS A 129 -8.30 9.66 -1.97
CA HIS A 129 -7.09 10.14 -1.30
C HIS A 129 -5.96 9.11 -1.41
N ILE A 130 -4.78 9.58 -1.81
CA ILE A 130 -3.56 8.78 -1.86
C ILE A 130 -2.38 9.55 -1.27
N TRP A 131 -1.56 8.88 -0.48
CA TRP A 131 -0.36 9.46 0.13
C TRP A 131 0.88 8.71 -0.38
N LEU A 132 1.81 9.46 -0.98
CA LEU A 132 2.99 8.92 -1.68
C LEU A 132 4.31 9.62 -1.30
N TYR A 133 4.25 10.68 -0.49
CA TYR A 133 5.45 11.43 -0.09
C TYR A 133 6.42 10.58 0.73
N ASN A 134 7.66 11.06 0.93
CA ASN A 134 8.71 10.33 1.64
C ASN A 134 8.95 8.92 1.06
N ASN A 135 9.01 8.82 -0.25
CA ASN A 135 9.53 7.65 -0.97
C ASN A 135 10.67 8.14 -1.90
N PRO A 136 11.73 7.36 -2.09
CA PRO A 136 12.85 7.72 -2.95
C PRO A 136 12.53 7.50 -4.44
N TRP A 137 11.54 8.23 -4.96
CA TRP A 137 11.07 8.10 -6.35
C TRP A 137 12.22 8.31 -7.35
N ASP A 138 12.52 7.29 -8.16
CA ASP A 138 13.58 7.33 -9.15
C ASP A 138 13.07 7.96 -10.46
N CYS A 139 13.19 9.27 -10.53
CA CYS A 139 12.74 10.03 -11.70
C CYS A 139 13.69 10.00 -12.89
N ALA A 140 14.84 9.32 -12.80
CA ALA A 140 15.74 9.15 -13.93
C ALA A 140 15.37 7.89 -14.75
N CYS A 141 14.82 6.87 -14.09
CA CYS A 141 14.29 5.66 -14.72
C CYS A 141 12.92 5.91 -15.39
N SER A 142 12.67 5.29 -16.55
CA SER A 142 11.40 5.40 -17.27
C SER A 142 10.19 4.76 -16.56
N ASP A 143 10.41 3.87 -15.59
CA ASP A 143 9.33 3.23 -14.83
C ASP A 143 8.49 4.23 -14.02
N ILE A 144 9.04 5.42 -13.76
CA ILE A 144 8.32 6.49 -13.07
C ILE A 144 7.17 7.09 -13.90
N LEU A 145 7.19 6.92 -15.22
CA LEU A 145 6.27 7.62 -16.13
C LEU A 145 4.80 7.27 -15.88
N TYR A 146 4.51 6.03 -15.44
CA TYR A 146 3.16 5.67 -15.03
C TYR A 146 2.68 6.55 -13.88
N LEU A 147 3.49 6.65 -12.81
CA LEU A 147 3.13 7.44 -11.63
C LEU A 147 3.03 8.94 -11.97
N SER A 148 3.99 9.47 -12.72
CA SER A 148 3.96 10.88 -13.17
C SER A 148 2.67 11.20 -13.94
N GLY A 149 2.35 10.38 -14.95
CA GLY A 149 1.15 10.54 -15.75
C GLY A 149 -0.14 10.41 -14.94
N TRP A 150 -0.21 9.43 -14.03
CA TRP A 150 -1.37 9.23 -13.18
C TRP A 150 -1.61 10.41 -12.24
N LEU A 151 -0.55 10.94 -11.61
CA LEU A 151 -0.63 12.13 -10.75
C LEU A 151 -1.05 13.39 -11.53
N GLY A 152 -0.59 13.53 -12.77
CA GLY A 152 -1.02 14.62 -13.65
C GLY A 152 -2.50 14.56 -14.00
N GLN A 153 -3.04 13.37 -14.28
CA GLN A 153 -4.45 13.16 -14.64
C GLN A 153 -5.40 13.24 -13.45
N HIS A 154 -4.93 12.92 -12.24
CA HIS A 154 -5.74 12.83 -11.03
C HIS A 154 -5.37 13.92 -10.01
N ALA A 155 -5.08 15.13 -10.51
CA ALA A 155 -4.78 16.29 -9.68
C ALA A 155 -5.88 16.49 -8.61
N GLY A 156 -5.47 16.51 -7.32
CA GLY A 156 -6.36 16.65 -6.17
C GLY A 156 -6.58 15.37 -5.35
N LYS A 157 -6.25 14.18 -5.88
CA LYS A 157 -6.28 12.95 -5.07
C LYS A 157 -5.07 12.81 -4.16
N GLU A 158 -3.91 13.29 -4.61
CA GLU A 158 -2.67 13.22 -3.85
C GLU A 158 -2.73 14.11 -2.61
N GLN A 159 -2.39 13.52 -1.46
CA GLN A 159 -2.27 14.19 -0.18
C GLN A 159 -0.78 14.32 0.17
N GLY A 160 -0.30 15.56 0.24
CA GLY A 160 1.14 15.86 0.26
C GLY A 160 1.73 15.92 -1.15
N GLN A 161 3.02 15.65 -1.30
CA GLN A 161 3.70 15.70 -2.61
C GLN A 161 4.79 14.63 -2.72
N ALA A 162 4.66 13.75 -3.72
CA ALA A 162 5.72 12.88 -4.19
C ALA A 162 6.79 13.71 -4.92
N VAL A 163 8.03 13.60 -4.46
CA VAL A 163 9.18 14.30 -5.03
C VAL A 163 10.25 13.31 -5.48
N CYS A 164 10.95 13.67 -6.54
CA CYS A 164 12.06 12.90 -7.09
C CYS A 164 13.23 12.84 -6.12
N SER A 165 13.79 11.65 -5.96
CA SER A 165 15.00 11.43 -5.16
C SER A 165 16.17 12.26 -5.73
N GLY A 166 16.91 12.94 -4.84
CA GLY A 166 18.06 13.76 -5.19
C GLY A 166 17.74 15.17 -5.70
N THR A 167 16.70 15.36 -6.53
CA THR A 167 16.35 16.68 -7.09
C THR A 167 15.26 17.41 -6.31
N ASN A 168 14.46 16.70 -5.52
CA ASN A 168 13.27 17.22 -4.81
C ASN A 168 12.23 17.89 -5.73
N THR A 169 12.28 17.62 -7.04
CA THR A 169 11.27 18.12 -7.99
C THR A 169 10.00 17.27 -7.91
N PRO A 170 8.80 17.83 -8.14
CA PRO A 170 7.56 17.05 -8.11
C PRO A 170 7.57 15.91 -9.14
N VAL A 171 7.19 14.69 -8.73
CA VAL A 171 7.11 13.53 -9.64
C VAL A 171 6.15 13.79 -10.81
N ARG A 172 5.03 14.48 -10.56
CA ARG A 172 4.04 14.88 -11.57
C ARG A 172 4.58 15.79 -12.69
N ALA A 173 5.78 16.35 -12.53
CA ALA A 173 6.44 17.19 -13.53
C ALA A 173 7.43 16.40 -14.41
N VAL A 174 7.64 15.11 -14.14
CA VAL A 174 8.57 14.26 -14.90
C VAL A 174 7.98 13.94 -16.27
N THR A 175 8.81 14.09 -17.31
CA THR A 175 8.45 13.84 -18.71
C THR A 175 9.29 12.71 -19.29
N GLU A 176 8.82 12.10 -20.38
CA GLU A 176 9.54 11.04 -21.08
C GLU A 176 10.96 11.45 -21.48
N ALA A 177 11.12 12.68 -21.99
CA ALA A 177 12.41 13.25 -22.39
C ALA A 177 13.41 13.41 -21.22
N SER A 178 12.93 13.50 -19.97
CA SER A 178 13.77 13.59 -18.78
C SER A 178 14.14 12.24 -18.16
N THR A 179 13.60 11.14 -18.70
CA THR A 179 13.79 9.77 -18.19
C THR A 179 14.54 8.90 -19.20
N SER A 180 15.02 7.73 -18.77
CA SER A 180 15.60 6.73 -19.68
C SER A 180 15.45 5.30 -19.16
N PRO A 181 15.07 4.32 -19.99
CA PRO A 181 15.06 2.90 -19.61
C PRO A 181 16.44 2.37 -19.22
N SER A 182 17.52 2.91 -19.80
CA SER A 182 18.88 2.47 -19.47
C SER A 182 19.37 2.95 -18.10
N LYS A 183 18.60 3.82 -17.43
CA LYS A 183 18.87 4.30 -16.06
C LYS A 183 18.04 3.55 -15.02
N CYS A 184 17.23 2.58 -15.43
CA CYS A 184 16.48 1.74 -14.51
C CYS A 184 17.39 0.69 -13.86
N PRO A 185 17.19 0.39 -12.56
CA PRO A 185 17.98 -0.58 -11.82
C PRO A 185 17.76 -2.03 -12.26
#